data_AF-A0A3A1WQI1-F1
#
_entry.id   AF-A0A3A1WQI1-F1
#
_cell.length_a   1.000
_cell.length_b   1.000
_cell.length_c   1.000
_cell.angle_alpha   90.00
_cell.angle_beta   90.00
_cell.angle_gamma   90.00
#
_symmetry.space_group_name_H-M   'P 1'
#
loop_
_entity.id
_entity.type
_entity.pdbx_description
1 polymer ?
#
loop_
_entity_poly.entity_id
_entity_poly.type
_entity_poly.pdbx_seq_one_letter_code
_entity_poly.pdbx_strand_id
1 'polypeptide(L)'
;AEDANRVDKLSFEAGDLHFDLSKNLIKPETLKLFADLAKAVKLDERTKAMYTGVHINNTEDRAVLHTALRRPAEDAGKFIVDGQDTVADVREVLGRIYDFANEVRSGAWKGVTGKNIKTVVNIGIGGSDLGPVMVYEALKPYADAGISARYVSNIDPNDMAEKTKDLDPETTLFIIVSKTFTTLETLTNARTARTWLLNKLQESGAIDGSDAKKAEAVAKHFVAVSTNLEKVEEFGINPTNAFGFWNWVGGRYSVDSAVGTSLAVVLGPERFEEFLKGFHAIDTYFAETPFEKNVVVLLGMLNVWYRNFYKVASHAVLPYDQYLHRFPAYLQQLTMESNGKSVRWDGTPVTSETGEIFW
;
A
#
# COMPACT_ATOMS: atom_id res chain seq x y z
N ALA A 1 39.17 -10.07 -0.64
CA ALA A 1 40.39 -10.62 -1.23
C ALA A 1 40.71 -12.01 -0.69
N GLU A 2 40.50 -12.28 0.61
CA GLU A 2 40.86 -13.56 1.25
C GLU A 2 39.89 -14.75 1.01
N ASP A 3 38.66 -14.49 0.57
CA ASP A 3 37.68 -15.54 0.24
C ASP A 3 37.18 -15.38 -1.19
N ALA A 4 37.66 -16.27 -2.08
CA ALA A 4 37.32 -16.27 -3.50
C ALA A 4 35.84 -16.59 -3.76
N ASN A 5 35.17 -17.29 -2.83
CA ASN A 5 33.77 -17.70 -2.95
C ASN A 5 32.85 -16.81 -2.10
N ARG A 6 33.31 -15.61 -1.70
CA ARG A 6 32.55 -14.71 -0.83
C ARG A 6 31.20 -14.29 -1.42
N VAL A 7 31.17 -14.03 -2.73
CA VAL A 7 29.94 -13.63 -3.44
C VAL A 7 28.91 -14.75 -3.30
N ASP A 8 29.24 -15.95 -3.78
CA ASP A 8 28.35 -17.12 -3.70
C ASP A 8 27.85 -17.41 -2.28
N LYS A 9 28.73 -17.30 -1.27
CA LYS A 9 28.38 -17.52 0.14
C LYS A 9 27.48 -16.45 0.75
N LEU A 10 27.44 -15.25 0.17
CA LEU A 10 26.66 -14.10 0.63
C LEU A 10 25.60 -13.67 -0.39
N SER A 11 25.32 -14.56 -1.34
CA SER A 11 24.20 -14.47 -2.27
C SER A 11 23.04 -15.31 -1.77
N PHE A 12 21.83 -14.76 -1.88
CA PHE A 12 20.61 -15.40 -1.42
C PHE A 12 19.52 -15.24 -2.47
N GLU A 13 18.63 -16.22 -2.54
CA GLU A 13 17.42 -16.18 -3.35
C GLU A 13 16.20 -16.11 -2.44
N ALA A 14 15.22 -15.27 -2.78
CA ALA A 14 13.89 -15.27 -2.17
C ALA A 14 12.83 -14.99 -3.24
N GLY A 15 12.03 -16.01 -3.60
CA GLY A 15 11.20 -15.96 -4.79
C GLY A 15 12.07 -15.82 -6.04
N ASP A 16 11.74 -14.85 -6.90
CA ASP A 16 12.50 -14.52 -8.11
C ASP A 16 13.59 -13.46 -7.88
N LEU A 17 13.86 -13.08 -6.63
CA LEU A 17 14.80 -12.03 -6.27
C LEU A 17 16.15 -12.59 -5.83
N HIS A 18 17.21 -12.08 -6.46
CA HIS A 18 18.60 -12.31 -6.06
C HIS A 18 19.11 -11.18 -5.18
N PHE A 19 19.73 -11.53 -4.04
CA PHE A 19 20.31 -10.59 -3.10
C PHE A 19 21.80 -10.86 -2.91
N ASP A 20 22.64 -9.86 -3.15
CA ASP A 20 24.10 -9.93 -2.92
C ASP A 20 24.47 -9.09 -1.69
N LEU A 21 24.79 -9.76 -0.58
CA LEU A 21 25.27 -9.12 0.65
C LEU A 21 26.80 -9.06 0.75
N SER A 22 27.54 -9.51 -0.26
CA SER A 22 28.99 -9.71 -0.21
C SER A 22 29.80 -8.42 -0.04
N LYS A 23 29.24 -7.29 -0.49
CA LYS A 23 29.86 -5.96 -0.43
C LYS A 23 29.68 -5.28 0.93
N ASN A 24 29.01 -5.93 1.88
CA ASN A 24 28.90 -5.45 3.25
C ASN A 24 30.14 -5.73 4.08
N LEU A 25 30.37 -4.90 5.11
CA LEU A 25 31.47 -5.04 6.08
C LEU A 25 31.17 -6.14 7.12
N ILE A 26 30.94 -7.36 6.64
CA ILE A 26 30.57 -8.53 7.46
C ILE A 26 31.51 -9.71 7.21
N LYS A 27 31.77 -10.51 8.25
CA LYS A 27 32.52 -11.77 8.18
C LYS A 27 31.56 -12.95 8.36
N PRO A 28 31.97 -14.20 8.07
CA PRO A 28 31.15 -15.38 8.38
C PRO A 28 30.69 -15.44 9.85
N GLU A 29 31.55 -15.03 10.78
CA GLU A 29 31.22 -14.89 12.19
C GLU A 29 30.10 -13.86 12.44
N THR A 30 30.09 -12.75 11.70
CA THR A 30 29.06 -11.71 11.82
C THR A 30 27.67 -12.24 11.48
N LEU A 31 27.54 -13.12 10.48
CA LEU A 31 26.26 -13.75 10.15
C LEU A 31 25.72 -14.60 11.31
N LYS A 32 26.61 -15.36 11.96
CA LYS A 32 26.23 -16.12 13.15
C LYS A 32 25.78 -15.19 14.27
N LEU A 33 26.51 -14.10 14.51
CA LEU A 33 26.13 -13.10 15.51
C LEU A 33 24.79 -12.41 15.19
N PHE A 34 24.46 -12.19 13.92
CA PHE A 34 23.14 -11.68 13.51
C PHE A 34 22.03 -12.67 13.85
N ALA A 35 22.22 -13.96 13.55
CA ALA A 35 21.25 -15.00 13.90
C ALA A 35 21.11 -15.17 15.42
N ASP A 36 22.22 -15.08 16.16
CA ASP A 36 22.22 -15.15 17.62
C ASP A 36 21.52 -13.92 18.24
N LEU A 37 21.73 -12.72 17.68
CA LEU A 37 21.01 -11.51 18.09
C LEU A 37 19.51 -11.64 17.80
N ALA A 38 19.10 -12.15 16.62
CA ALA A 38 17.69 -12.39 16.27
C ALA A 38 17.01 -13.29 17.31
N LYS A 39 17.68 -14.37 17.72
CA LYS A 39 17.20 -15.28 18.78
C LYS A 39 17.16 -14.59 20.14
N ALA A 40 18.20 -13.84 20.50
CA ALA A 40 18.29 -13.15 21.78
C ALA A 40 17.18 -12.09 21.96
N VAL A 41 16.76 -11.43 20.88
CA VAL A 41 15.63 -10.47 20.89
C VAL A 41 14.27 -11.13 20.66
N LYS A 42 14.23 -12.48 20.59
CA LYS A 42 13.02 -13.29 20.40
C LYS A 42 12.27 -12.91 19.12
N LEU A 43 12.99 -12.72 18.03
CA LEU A 43 12.41 -12.33 16.75
C LEU A 43 11.40 -13.38 16.24
N ASP A 44 11.66 -14.67 16.46
CA ASP A 44 10.78 -15.78 16.13
C ASP A 44 9.45 -15.71 16.90
N GLU A 45 9.50 -15.47 18.21
CA GLU A 45 8.30 -15.28 19.03
C GLU A 45 7.49 -14.05 18.56
N ARG A 46 8.17 -12.94 18.24
CA ARG A 46 7.53 -11.70 17.76
C ARG A 46 6.91 -11.87 16.38
N THR A 47 7.62 -12.53 15.46
CA THR A 47 7.10 -12.86 14.12
C THR A 47 5.89 -13.75 14.26
N LYS A 48 5.96 -14.83 15.06
CA LYS A 48 4.81 -15.70 15.31
C LYS A 48 3.64 -14.91 15.87
N ALA A 49 3.86 -14.05 16.86
CA ALA A 49 2.82 -13.21 17.44
C ALA A 49 2.14 -12.31 16.39
N MET A 50 2.91 -11.68 15.49
CA MET A 50 2.36 -10.91 14.37
C MET A 50 1.50 -11.78 13.45
N TYR A 51 2.05 -12.92 13.00
CA TYR A 51 1.40 -13.81 12.04
C TYR A 51 0.19 -14.55 12.62
N THR A 52 0.06 -14.64 13.95
CA THR A 52 -1.11 -15.22 14.62
C THR A 52 -2.10 -14.17 15.13
N GLY A 53 -1.92 -12.89 14.80
CA GLY A 53 -2.85 -11.83 15.17
C GLY A 53 -2.82 -11.40 16.63
N VAL A 54 -1.74 -11.68 17.36
CA VAL A 54 -1.55 -11.11 18.70
C VAL A 54 -1.48 -9.58 18.57
N HIS A 55 -2.03 -8.89 19.56
CA HIS A 55 -2.02 -7.42 19.64
C HIS A 55 -0.63 -6.87 19.93
N ILE A 56 0.25 -6.90 18.93
CA ILE A 56 1.64 -6.43 19.05
C ILE A 56 1.76 -4.90 18.87
N ASN A 57 0.74 -4.25 18.30
CA ASN A 57 0.62 -2.79 18.38
C ASN A 57 -0.01 -2.44 19.72
N ASN A 58 0.81 -2.44 20.75
CA ASN A 58 0.38 -2.37 22.14
C ASN A 58 -0.12 -0.98 22.56
N THR A 59 0.34 0.11 21.93
CA THR A 59 -0.11 1.47 22.25
C THR A 59 -1.54 1.74 21.78
N GLU A 60 -2.00 1.02 20.76
CA GLU A 60 -3.37 1.13 20.23
C GLU A 60 -4.21 -0.12 20.51
N ASP A 61 -3.62 -1.13 21.15
CA ASP A 61 -4.20 -2.46 21.38
C ASP A 61 -4.79 -3.08 20.10
N ARG A 62 -3.93 -3.30 19.09
CA ARG A 62 -4.33 -3.86 17.79
C ARG A 62 -3.41 -4.98 17.32
N ALA A 63 -4.01 -5.94 16.62
CA ALA A 63 -3.28 -6.85 15.74
C ALA A 63 -2.61 -6.09 14.57
N VAL A 64 -1.55 -6.67 14.01
CA VAL A 64 -0.86 -6.16 12.81
C VAL A 64 -0.86 -7.24 11.76
N LEU A 65 -1.78 -7.14 10.79
CA LEU A 65 -2.18 -8.26 9.93
C LEU A 65 -2.16 -7.94 8.44
N HIS A 66 -1.30 -7.03 7.99
CA HIS A 66 -1.16 -6.74 6.55
C HIS A 66 -0.81 -8.00 5.73
N THR A 67 -0.17 -9.01 6.33
CA THR A 67 0.05 -10.31 5.68
C THR A 67 -1.25 -11.08 5.38
N ALA A 68 -2.33 -10.84 6.12
CA ALA A 68 -3.64 -11.44 5.86
C ALA A 68 -4.24 -10.96 4.52
N LEU A 69 -3.90 -9.75 4.05
CA LEU A 69 -4.40 -9.16 2.80
C LEU A 69 -4.03 -9.97 1.56
N ARG A 70 -2.94 -10.73 1.64
CA ARG A 70 -2.42 -11.53 0.53
C ARG A 70 -2.42 -13.04 0.78
N ARG A 71 -3.09 -13.52 1.82
CA ARG A 71 -3.21 -14.97 2.06
C ARG A 71 -4.06 -15.64 0.98
N PRO A 72 -3.73 -16.88 0.56
CA PRO A 72 -4.50 -17.61 -0.43
C PRO A 72 -5.97 -17.79 -0.02
N ALA A 73 -6.88 -17.85 -1.00
CA ALA A 73 -8.31 -18.00 -0.70
C ALA A 73 -8.63 -19.31 0.03
N GLU A 74 -7.78 -20.34 -0.12
CA GLU A 74 -7.91 -21.61 0.59
C GLU A 74 -7.71 -21.49 2.11
N ASP A 75 -7.21 -20.36 2.60
CA ASP A 75 -7.05 -20.08 4.03
C ASP A 75 -8.31 -19.51 4.70
N ALA A 76 -9.37 -19.24 3.93
CA ALA A 76 -10.68 -18.88 4.49
C ALA A 76 -11.16 -19.96 5.48
N GLY A 77 -11.68 -19.52 6.62
CA GLY A 77 -12.11 -20.37 7.74
C GLY A 77 -10.98 -20.88 8.62
N LYS A 78 -9.71 -20.67 8.25
CA LYS A 78 -8.54 -21.19 8.99
C LYS A 78 -7.80 -20.12 9.78
N PHE A 79 -7.99 -18.84 9.46
CA PHE A 79 -7.28 -17.74 10.09
C PHE A 79 -8.24 -16.75 10.76
N ILE A 80 -8.63 -17.12 11.98
CA ILE A 80 -9.56 -16.37 12.82
C ILE A 80 -8.79 -15.55 13.85
N VAL A 81 -8.99 -14.23 13.85
CA VAL A 81 -8.43 -13.30 14.84
C VAL A 81 -9.58 -12.49 15.43
N ASP A 82 -9.68 -12.43 16.76
CA ASP A 82 -10.78 -11.74 17.47
C ASP A 82 -12.20 -12.16 17.03
N GLY A 83 -12.36 -13.43 16.65
CA GLY A 83 -13.62 -13.97 16.14
C GLY A 83 -13.94 -13.59 14.69
N GLN A 84 -13.07 -12.84 14.02
CA GLN A 84 -13.18 -12.45 12.61
C GLN A 84 -12.41 -13.43 11.72
N ASP A 85 -13.06 -13.94 10.67
CA ASP A 85 -12.37 -14.64 9.57
C ASP A 85 -11.72 -13.63 8.63
N THR A 86 -10.50 -13.25 8.98
CA THR A 86 -9.78 -12.18 8.27
C THR A 86 -9.54 -12.50 6.80
N VAL A 87 -9.36 -13.77 6.43
CA VAL A 87 -9.12 -14.15 5.02
C VAL A 87 -10.43 -14.12 4.23
N ALA A 88 -11.52 -14.63 4.80
CA ALA A 88 -12.82 -14.56 4.12
C ALA A 88 -13.24 -13.11 3.87
N ASP A 89 -13.09 -12.24 4.86
CA ASP A 89 -13.41 -10.82 4.73
C ASP A 89 -12.54 -10.13 3.67
N VAL A 90 -11.23 -10.44 3.65
CA VAL A 90 -10.32 -9.94 2.61
C VAL A 90 -10.77 -10.36 1.22
N ARG A 91 -11.11 -11.65 1.05
CA ARG A 91 -11.50 -12.19 -0.26
C ARG A 91 -12.85 -11.67 -0.74
N GLU A 92 -13.78 -11.37 0.18
CA GLU A 92 -15.04 -10.67 -0.15
C GLU A 92 -14.77 -9.28 -0.73
N VAL A 93 -13.96 -8.47 -0.04
CA VAL A 93 -13.64 -7.10 -0.49
C VAL A 93 -12.87 -7.13 -1.81
N LEU A 94 -11.89 -8.02 -1.96
CA LEU A 94 -11.16 -8.18 -3.21
C LEU A 94 -12.08 -8.59 -4.36
N GLY A 95 -13.03 -9.51 -4.12
CA GLY A 95 -14.04 -9.89 -5.10
C GLY A 95 -14.83 -8.68 -5.61
N ARG A 96 -15.34 -7.85 -4.70
CA ARG A 96 -16.06 -6.61 -5.06
C ARG A 96 -15.19 -5.61 -5.83
N ILE A 97 -13.92 -5.46 -5.45
CA ILE A 97 -12.96 -4.61 -6.17
C ILE A 97 -12.71 -5.16 -7.58
N TYR A 98 -12.61 -6.49 -7.73
CA TYR A 98 -12.37 -7.12 -9.02
C TYR A 98 -13.58 -7.02 -9.95
N ASP A 99 -14.79 -7.20 -9.42
CA ASP A 99 -16.02 -6.99 -10.16
C ASP A 99 -16.11 -5.53 -10.64
N PHE A 100 -15.90 -4.58 -9.74
CA PHE A 100 -15.86 -3.16 -10.09
C PHE A 100 -14.79 -2.84 -11.14
N ALA A 101 -13.56 -3.34 -10.95
CA ALA A 101 -12.47 -3.14 -11.91
C ALA A 101 -12.83 -3.70 -13.30
N ASN A 102 -13.43 -4.89 -13.36
CA ASN A 102 -13.90 -5.48 -14.62
C ASN A 102 -15.01 -4.67 -15.27
N GLU A 103 -15.96 -4.12 -14.51
CA GLU A 103 -16.98 -3.23 -15.04
C GLU A 103 -16.37 -1.96 -15.66
N VAL A 104 -15.41 -1.32 -14.98
CA VAL A 104 -14.73 -0.14 -15.50
C VAL A 104 -13.91 -0.47 -16.75
N ARG A 105 -13.12 -1.54 -16.71
CA ARG A 105 -12.23 -1.97 -17.80
C ARG A 105 -12.99 -2.41 -19.05
N SER A 106 -14.10 -3.14 -18.89
CA SER A 106 -14.97 -3.54 -20.00
C SER A 106 -15.79 -2.38 -20.57
N GLY A 107 -15.88 -1.28 -19.82
CA GLY A 107 -16.78 -0.17 -20.12
C GLY A 107 -18.24 -0.49 -19.82
N ALA A 108 -18.56 -1.49 -19.00
CA ALA A 108 -19.90 -1.63 -18.44
C ALA A 108 -20.21 -0.47 -17.47
N TRP A 109 -19.22 -0.05 -16.68
CA TRP A 109 -19.29 1.19 -15.92
C TRP A 109 -19.13 2.39 -16.84
N LYS A 110 -20.09 3.31 -16.79
CA LYS A 110 -20.11 4.52 -17.62
C LYS A 110 -20.13 5.78 -16.77
N GLY A 111 -19.54 6.84 -17.31
CA GLY A 111 -19.80 8.19 -16.83
C GLY A 111 -21.27 8.60 -17.00
N VAL A 112 -21.63 9.77 -16.47
CA VAL A 112 -23.00 10.27 -16.45
C VAL A 112 -23.62 10.42 -17.85
N THR A 113 -22.79 10.61 -18.88
CA THR A 113 -23.22 10.72 -20.28
C THR A 113 -23.17 9.40 -21.07
N GLY A 114 -22.84 8.28 -20.41
CA GLY A 114 -22.74 6.97 -21.06
C GLY A 114 -21.38 6.66 -21.70
N LYS A 115 -20.39 7.57 -21.58
CA LYS A 115 -19.02 7.35 -22.07
C LYS A 115 -18.23 6.41 -21.13
N ASN A 116 -17.28 5.67 -21.71
CA ASN A 116 -16.37 4.82 -20.93
C ASN A 116 -15.40 5.69 -20.11
N ILE A 117 -15.04 5.22 -18.93
CA ILE A 117 -13.97 5.82 -18.13
C ILE A 117 -12.63 5.63 -18.84
N LYS A 118 -11.81 6.68 -18.84
CA LYS A 118 -10.45 6.70 -19.42
C LYS A 118 -9.38 7.07 -18.41
N THR A 119 -9.76 7.81 -17.36
CA THR A 119 -8.82 8.23 -16.32
C THR A 119 -9.43 8.02 -14.95
N VAL A 120 -8.64 7.43 -14.06
CA VAL A 120 -8.91 7.33 -12.64
C VAL A 120 -8.09 8.39 -11.91
N VAL A 121 -8.69 9.11 -10.97
CA VAL A 121 -8.00 10.03 -10.08
C VAL A 121 -8.14 9.52 -8.65
N ASN A 122 -7.04 9.01 -8.09
CA ASN A 122 -6.96 8.57 -6.71
C ASN A 122 -6.69 9.77 -5.81
N ILE A 123 -7.52 9.97 -4.78
CA ILE A 123 -7.38 11.06 -3.82
C ILE A 123 -7.12 10.46 -2.44
N GLY A 124 -5.92 10.64 -1.91
CA GLY A 124 -5.50 10.08 -0.63
C GLY A 124 -4.18 10.72 -0.19
N ILE A 125 -3.77 10.56 1.07
CA ILE A 125 -2.49 11.08 1.57
C ILE A 125 -1.71 10.01 2.33
N GLY A 126 -0.38 10.12 2.30
CA GLY A 126 0.52 9.20 2.99
C GLY A 126 0.32 7.77 2.50
N GLY A 127 -0.12 6.87 3.38
CA GLY A 127 -0.30 5.45 3.05
C GLY A 127 -1.39 5.21 2.00
N SER A 128 -2.38 6.10 1.92
CA SER A 128 -3.45 6.07 0.91
C SER A 128 -3.00 6.55 -0.49
N ASP A 129 -1.75 6.96 -0.64
CA ASP A 129 -1.19 7.55 -1.86
C ASP A 129 0.15 6.92 -2.27
N LEU A 130 1.15 6.94 -1.37
CA LEU A 130 2.53 6.57 -1.68
C LEU A 130 2.68 5.13 -2.19
N GLY A 131 1.93 4.19 -1.61
CA GLY A 131 1.88 2.81 -2.11
C GLY A 131 1.26 2.74 -3.51
N PRO A 132 0.00 3.17 -3.68
CA PRO A 132 -0.66 3.18 -4.98
C PRO A 132 0.13 3.87 -6.10
N VAL A 133 0.66 5.08 -5.89
CA VAL A 133 1.44 5.78 -6.92
C VAL A 133 2.75 5.05 -7.24
N MET A 134 3.40 4.44 -6.24
CA MET A 134 4.61 3.68 -6.46
C MET A 134 4.35 2.44 -7.33
N VAL A 135 3.33 1.65 -7.00
CA VAL A 135 3.00 0.44 -7.75
C VAL A 135 2.51 0.78 -9.16
N TYR A 136 1.71 1.83 -9.33
CA TYR A 136 1.27 2.28 -10.64
C TYR A 136 2.45 2.67 -11.55
N GLU A 137 3.41 3.47 -11.05
CA GLU A 137 4.58 3.83 -11.85
C GLU A 137 5.46 2.61 -12.14
N ALA A 138 5.67 1.73 -11.15
CA ALA A 138 6.47 0.52 -11.29
C ALA A 138 5.90 -0.47 -12.32
N LEU A 139 4.58 -0.63 -12.34
CA LEU A 139 3.88 -1.61 -13.17
C LEU A 139 3.18 -0.99 -14.38
N LYS A 140 3.44 0.29 -14.67
CA LYS A 140 2.83 1.02 -15.79
C LYS A 140 2.87 0.28 -17.14
N PRO A 141 3.96 -0.42 -17.51
CA PRO A 141 4.00 -1.19 -18.77
C PRO A 141 2.97 -2.32 -18.87
N TYR A 142 2.42 -2.78 -17.74
CA TYR A 142 1.42 -3.84 -17.67
C TYR A 142 -0.02 -3.32 -17.76
N ALA A 143 -0.24 -2.00 -17.80
CA ALA A 143 -1.55 -1.41 -17.99
C ALA A 143 -2.03 -1.61 -19.45
N ASP A 144 -3.18 -2.27 -19.63
CA ASP A 144 -3.64 -2.80 -20.92
C ASP A 144 -5.05 -2.32 -21.34
N ALA A 145 -5.85 -1.81 -20.41
CA ALA A 145 -7.23 -1.40 -20.68
C ALA A 145 -7.39 0.00 -21.30
N GLY A 146 -6.27 0.70 -21.57
CA GLY A 146 -6.31 2.10 -22.02
C GLY A 146 -6.84 3.08 -20.96
N ILE A 147 -6.86 2.66 -19.69
CA ILE A 147 -7.22 3.48 -18.53
C ILE A 147 -5.93 3.93 -17.85
N SER A 148 -5.80 5.21 -17.57
CA SER A 148 -4.67 5.78 -16.82
C SER A 148 -5.07 6.17 -15.40
N ALA A 149 -4.11 6.25 -14.48
CA ALA A 149 -4.33 6.80 -13.15
C ALA A 149 -3.53 8.08 -12.90
N ARG A 150 -4.11 8.96 -12.08
CA ARG A 150 -3.47 10.14 -11.49
C ARG A 150 -3.69 10.11 -9.98
N TYR A 151 -2.74 10.68 -9.25
CA TYR A 151 -2.70 10.67 -7.80
C TYR A 151 -2.67 12.10 -7.30
N VAL A 152 -3.65 12.46 -6.46
CA VAL A 152 -3.75 13.76 -5.80
C VAL A 152 -3.66 13.52 -4.31
N SER A 153 -2.68 14.16 -3.66
CA SER A 153 -2.42 13.95 -2.25
C SER A 153 -2.19 15.22 -1.46
N ASN A 154 -1.54 16.22 -2.07
CA ASN A 154 -1.27 17.47 -1.38
C ASN A 154 -2.54 18.31 -1.26
N ILE A 155 -2.71 19.00 -0.13
CA ILE A 155 -3.81 19.97 0.06
C ILE A 155 -3.58 21.27 -0.73
N ASP A 156 -2.34 21.52 -1.19
CA ASP A 156 -2.05 22.59 -2.14
C ASP A 156 -2.97 22.46 -3.38
N PRO A 157 -3.81 23.47 -3.67
CA PRO A 157 -4.75 23.41 -4.79
C PRO A 157 -4.10 23.20 -6.16
N ASN A 158 -2.79 23.49 -6.30
CA ASN A 158 -2.06 23.23 -7.52
C ASN A 158 -1.99 21.73 -7.88
N ASP A 159 -1.98 20.84 -6.88
CA ASP A 159 -1.92 19.39 -7.14
C ASP A 159 -3.19 18.94 -7.89
N MET A 160 -4.37 19.29 -7.36
CA MET A 160 -5.63 19.02 -8.05
C MET A 160 -5.74 19.75 -9.40
N ALA A 161 -5.33 21.01 -9.47
CA ALA A 161 -5.42 21.81 -10.69
C ALA A 161 -4.60 21.20 -11.83
N GLU A 162 -3.34 20.83 -11.58
CA GLU A 162 -2.47 20.22 -12.59
C GLU A 162 -2.94 18.81 -12.96
N LYS A 163 -3.43 18.01 -12.00
CA LYS A 163 -3.94 16.66 -12.28
C LYS A 163 -5.27 16.64 -13.01
N THR A 164 -6.03 17.73 -13.07
CA THR A 164 -7.33 17.79 -13.74
C THR A 164 -7.34 18.67 -15.01
N LYS A 165 -6.26 19.39 -15.28
CA LYS A 165 -6.15 20.41 -16.34
C LYS A 165 -6.59 19.97 -17.74
N ASP A 166 -6.23 18.76 -18.13
CA ASP A 166 -6.47 18.15 -19.44
C ASP A 166 -7.47 16.97 -19.38
N LEU A 167 -8.17 16.80 -18.26
CA LEU A 167 -9.13 15.71 -18.10
C LEU A 167 -10.50 16.06 -18.69
N ASP A 168 -11.12 15.07 -19.35
CA ASP A 168 -12.53 15.13 -19.75
C ASP A 168 -13.40 14.70 -18.55
N PRO A 169 -14.26 15.58 -18.01
CA PRO A 169 -15.10 15.26 -16.87
C PRO A 169 -16.07 14.10 -17.14
N GLU A 170 -16.46 13.86 -18.40
CA GLU A 170 -17.38 12.78 -18.76
C GLU A 170 -16.72 11.39 -18.72
N THR A 171 -15.39 11.31 -18.67
CA THR A 171 -14.62 10.05 -18.69
C THR A 171 -13.66 9.89 -17.51
N THR A 172 -13.81 10.74 -16.49
CA THR A 172 -12.95 10.75 -15.29
C THR A 172 -13.67 10.12 -14.10
N LEU A 173 -13.06 9.11 -13.48
CA LEU A 173 -13.55 8.49 -12.23
C LEU A 173 -12.65 8.90 -11.07
N PHE A 174 -13.23 9.31 -9.95
CA PHE A 174 -12.51 9.64 -8.73
C PHE A 174 -12.64 8.53 -7.69
N ILE A 175 -11.52 8.13 -7.08
CA ILE A 175 -11.47 7.17 -5.98
C ILE A 175 -10.98 7.90 -4.73
N ILE A 176 -11.84 8.07 -3.73
CA ILE A 176 -11.48 8.74 -2.48
C ILE A 176 -11.00 7.70 -1.48
N VAL A 177 -9.74 7.78 -1.07
CA VAL A 177 -9.08 6.81 -0.19
C VAL A 177 -8.79 7.42 1.18
N SER A 178 -9.66 7.17 2.15
CA SER A 178 -9.51 7.64 3.53
C SER A 178 -10.20 6.68 4.50
N LYS A 179 -9.42 6.09 5.42
CA LYS A 179 -9.92 5.14 6.44
C LYS A 179 -11.12 5.69 7.21
N THR A 180 -10.92 6.88 7.79
CA THR A 180 -11.93 7.54 8.64
C THR A 180 -12.94 8.35 7.84
N PHE A 181 -12.61 8.65 6.58
CA PHE A 181 -13.31 9.63 5.75
C PHE A 181 -13.40 11.01 6.44
N THR A 182 -12.37 11.38 7.21
CA THR A 182 -12.29 12.66 7.93
C THR A 182 -10.98 13.40 7.73
N THR A 183 -10.01 12.79 7.04
CA THR A 183 -8.70 13.40 6.79
C THR A 183 -8.87 14.73 6.06
N LEU A 184 -8.35 15.81 6.64
CA LEU A 184 -8.61 17.18 6.19
C LEU A 184 -8.18 17.37 4.73
N GLU A 185 -6.96 16.94 4.41
CA GLU A 185 -6.36 17.04 3.08
C GLU A 185 -7.20 16.27 2.06
N THR A 186 -7.51 14.99 2.35
CA THR A 186 -8.29 14.13 1.46
C THR A 186 -9.70 14.63 1.23
N LEU A 187 -10.42 15.07 2.28
CA LEU A 187 -11.78 15.60 2.14
C LEU A 187 -11.80 16.95 1.42
N THR A 188 -10.80 17.80 1.64
CA THR A 188 -10.66 19.07 0.92
C THR A 188 -10.51 18.78 -0.57
N ASN A 189 -9.58 17.89 -0.95
CA ASN A 189 -9.39 17.48 -2.33
C ASN A 189 -10.61 16.78 -2.93
N ALA A 190 -11.30 15.91 -2.18
CA ALA A 190 -12.53 15.28 -2.64
C ALA A 190 -13.63 16.29 -2.96
N ARG A 191 -13.82 17.31 -2.10
CA ARG A 191 -14.78 18.41 -2.34
C ARG A 191 -14.36 19.27 -3.55
N THR A 192 -13.07 19.54 -3.70
CA THR A 192 -12.53 20.23 -4.88
C THR A 192 -12.77 19.44 -6.17
N ALA A 193 -12.50 18.13 -6.18
CA ALA A 193 -12.78 17.25 -7.31
C ALA A 193 -14.27 17.21 -7.65
N ARG A 194 -15.15 17.10 -6.64
CA ARG A 194 -16.61 17.14 -6.83
C ARG A 194 -17.04 18.46 -7.47
N THR A 195 -16.49 19.57 -7.00
CA THR A 195 -16.79 20.90 -7.53
C THR A 195 -16.29 21.04 -8.97
N TRP A 196 -15.05 20.61 -9.25
CA TRP A 196 -14.48 20.58 -10.59
C TRP A 196 -15.34 19.76 -11.56
N LEU A 197 -15.71 18.53 -11.18
CA LEU A 197 -16.51 17.64 -12.03
C LEU A 197 -17.85 18.28 -12.37
N LEU A 198 -18.61 18.70 -11.37
CA LEU A 198 -19.96 19.25 -11.57
C LEU A 198 -19.94 20.53 -12.40
N ASN A 199 -18.97 21.44 -12.14
CA ASN A 199 -18.83 22.66 -12.92
C ASN A 199 -18.46 22.34 -14.37
N LYS A 200 -17.50 21.44 -14.62
CA LYS A 200 -17.07 21.10 -15.98
C LYS A 200 -18.13 20.34 -16.78
N LEU A 201 -18.89 19.45 -16.14
CA LEU A 201 -20.04 18.79 -16.77
C LEU A 201 -21.14 19.79 -17.14
N GLN A 202 -21.39 20.78 -16.28
CA GLN A 202 -22.40 21.81 -16.56
C GLN A 202 -21.92 22.79 -17.65
N GLU A 203 -20.66 23.25 -17.58
CA GLU A 203 -20.05 24.14 -18.57
C GLU A 203 -20.02 23.53 -19.98
N SER A 204 -19.81 22.22 -20.08
CA SER A 204 -19.85 21.49 -21.35
C SER A 204 -21.25 21.15 -21.85
N GLY A 205 -22.29 21.40 -21.04
CA GLY A 205 -23.67 21.00 -21.35
C GLY A 205 -23.95 19.49 -21.20
N ALA A 206 -23.02 18.73 -20.62
CA ALA A 206 -23.19 17.30 -20.35
C ALA A 206 -24.27 17.02 -19.29
N ILE A 207 -24.51 17.98 -18.39
CA ILE A 207 -25.63 17.97 -17.43
C ILE A 207 -26.31 19.35 -17.39
N ASP A 208 -27.59 19.38 -17.03
CA ASP A 208 -28.41 20.61 -16.92
C ASP A 208 -28.22 21.39 -15.61
N GLY A 209 -27.40 20.87 -14.68
CA GLY A 209 -27.15 21.47 -13.38
C GLY A 209 -28.25 21.26 -12.34
N SER A 210 -29.30 20.49 -12.65
CA SER A 210 -30.32 20.09 -11.68
C SER A 210 -29.71 19.23 -10.56
N ASP A 211 -30.32 19.27 -9.37
CA ASP A 211 -29.83 18.48 -8.23
C ASP A 211 -29.86 16.98 -8.51
N ALA A 212 -30.87 16.51 -9.27
CA ALA A 212 -30.96 15.13 -9.71
C ALA A 212 -29.76 14.73 -10.59
N LYS A 213 -29.38 15.56 -11.58
CA LYS A 213 -28.23 15.27 -12.44
C LYS A 213 -26.89 15.43 -11.74
N LYS A 214 -26.78 16.35 -10.78
CA LYS A 214 -25.59 16.45 -9.91
C LYS A 214 -25.43 15.21 -9.04
N ALA A 215 -26.51 14.71 -8.45
CA ALA A 215 -26.47 13.47 -7.66
C ALA A 215 -26.10 12.26 -8.53
N GLU A 216 -26.70 12.14 -9.73
CA GLU A 216 -26.35 11.09 -10.69
C GLU A 216 -24.87 11.14 -11.11
N ALA A 217 -24.33 12.34 -11.36
CA ALA A 217 -22.92 12.53 -11.70
C ALA A 217 -22.00 12.10 -10.55
N VAL A 218 -22.31 12.46 -9.29
CA VAL A 218 -21.52 12.02 -8.13
C VAL A 218 -21.54 10.50 -8.02
N ALA A 219 -22.71 9.86 -8.13
CA ALA A 219 -22.85 8.41 -7.99
C ALA A 219 -22.08 7.61 -9.06
N LYS A 220 -21.91 8.16 -10.28
CA LYS A 220 -21.21 7.50 -11.40
C LYS A 220 -19.72 7.82 -11.49
N HIS A 221 -19.28 8.94 -10.91
CA HIS A 221 -17.91 9.42 -11.04
C HIS A 221 -17.13 9.43 -9.72
N PHE A 222 -17.73 9.00 -8.61
CA PHE A 222 -17.03 8.86 -7.33
C PHE A 222 -17.29 7.50 -6.70
N VAL A 223 -16.21 6.88 -6.24
CA VAL A 223 -16.22 5.70 -5.37
C VAL A 223 -15.32 5.94 -4.17
N ALA A 224 -15.47 5.14 -3.11
CA ALA A 224 -14.75 5.33 -1.87
C ALA A 224 -14.00 4.08 -1.42
N VAL A 225 -12.85 4.28 -0.78
CA VAL A 225 -12.14 3.27 -0.01
C VAL A 225 -12.12 3.76 1.44
N SER A 226 -13.01 3.19 2.25
CA SER A 226 -13.32 3.69 3.60
C SER A 226 -14.14 2.67 4.39
N THR A 227 -14.02 2.69 5.72
CA THR A 227 -14.92 1.96 6.62
C THR A 227 -16.11 2.79 7.11
N ASN A 228 -16.13 4.09 6.82
CA ASN A 228 -17.15 5.01 7.31
C ASN A 228 -18.25 5.21 6.25
N LEU A 229 -19.18 4.25 6.17
CA LEU A 229 -20.25 4.25 5.17
C LEU A 229 -21.20 5.44 5.30
N GLU A 230 -21.47 5.90 6.53
CA GLU A 230 -22.32 7.08 6.78
C GLU A 230 -21.73 8.32 6.09
N LYS A 231 -20.43 8.60 6.27
CA LYS A 231 -19.79 9.77 5.63
C LYS A 231 -19.62 9.63 4.12
N VAL A 232 -19.52 8.40 3.62
CA VAL A 232 -19.52 8.12 2.18
C VAL A 232 -20.88 8.46 1.57
N GLU A 233 -21.97 8.05 2.23
CA GLU A 233 -23.33 8.36 1.81
C GLU A 233 -23.62 9.87 1.89
N GLU A 234 -23.20 10.54 2.97
CA GLU A 234 -23.31 12.00 3.13
C GLU A 234 -22.58 12.77 2.01
N PHE A 235 -21.49 12.22 1.47
CA PHE A 235 -20.79 12.81 0.32
C PHE A 235 -21.58 12.63 -0.99
N GLY A 236 -22.53 11.69 -1.04
CA GLY A 236 -23.35 11.35 -2.19
C GLY A 236 -22.85 10.13 -2.98
N ILE A 237 -21.89 9.37 -2.44
CA ILE A 237 -21.42 8.13 -3.05
C ILE A 237 -22.34 7.00 -2.61
N ASN A 238 -22.73 6.14 -3.55
CA ASN A 238 -23.49 4.94 -3.24
C ASN A 238 -22.64 4.02 -2.33
N PRO A 239 -23.10 3.65 -1.12
CA PRO A 239 -22.34 2.81 -0.19
C PRO A 239 -21.92 1.45 -0.77
N THR A 240 -22.62 0.93 -1.78
CA THR A 240 -22.20 -0.30 -2.48
C THR A 240 -20.88 -0.14 -3.24
N ASN A 241 -20.54 1.10 -3.62
CA ASN A 241 -19.27 1.50 -4.24
C ASN A 241 -18.25 2.00 -3.21
N ALA A 242 -18.41 1.57 -1.95
CA ALA A 242 -17.45 1.78 -0.88
C ALA A 242 -16.75 0.45 -0.55
N PHE A 243 -15.42 0.45 -0.63
CA PHE A 243 -14.59 -0.71 -0.32
C PHE A 243 -13.93 -0.51 1.05
N GLY A 244 -14.31 -1.35 2.00
CA GLY A 244 -13.80 -1.30 3.38
C GLY A 244 -12.41 -1.92 3.54
N PHE A 245 -11.74 -1.60 4.64
CA PHE A 245 -10.50 -2.28 5.07
C PHE A 245 -10.32 -2.15 6.58
N TRP A 246 -9.52 -3.01 7.21
CA TRP A 246 -9.63 -3.24 8.65
C TRP A 246 -8.73 -2.37 9.53
N ASN A 247 -9.03 -2.32 10.83
CA ASN A 247 -8.26 -1.57 11.82
C ASN A 247 -6.79 -2.04 11.92
N TRP A 248 -6.54 -3.34 11.74
CA TRP A 248 -5.22 -3.99 11.76
C TRP A 248 -4.36 -3.74 10.51
N VAL A 249 -4.91 -3.05 9.49
CA VAL A 249 -4.16 -2.54 8.34
C VAL A 249 -3.63 -1.15 8.67
N GLY A 250 -2.31 -1.04 8.83
CA GLY A 250 -1.61 0.23 8.95
C GLY A 250 -1.50 0.93 7.59
N GLY A 251 -1.63 2.26 7.54
CA GLY A 251 -1.65 3.01 6.27
C GLY A 251 -0.45 2.74 5.36
N ARG A 252 0.78 2.77 5.89
CA ARG A 252 2.00 2.47 5.12
C ARG A 252 2.16 1.00 4.68
N TYR A 253 1.25 0.12 5.13
CA TYR A 253 1.18 -1.30 4.79
C TYR A 253 -0.14 -1.66 4.08
N SER A 254 -0.79 -0.69 3.41
CA SER A 254 -2.17 -0.86 2.93
C SER A 254 -2.33 -1.05 1.42
N VAL A 255 -1.27 -0.92 0.62
CA VAL A 255 -1.36 -0.90 -0.85
C VAL A 255 -2.00 -2.15 -1.46
N ASP A 256 -1.88 -3.29 -0.79
CA ASP A 256 -2.42 -4.61 -1.10
C ASP A 256 -3.83 -4.86 -0.53
N SER A 257 -4.44 -3.84 0.10
CA SER A 257 -5.85 -3.83 0.52
C SER A 257 -6.73 -3.10 -0.50
N ALA A 258 -7.94 -2.71 -0.10
CA ALA A 258 -8.82 -1.83 -0.86
C ALA A 258 -8.17 -0.49 -1.27
N VAL A 259 -7.12 -0.04 -0.58
CA VAL A 259 -6.32 1.13 -1.01
C VAL A 259 -5.73 0.95 -2.41
N GLY A 260 -5.49 -0.30 -2.84
CA GLY A 260 -5.05 -0.66 -4.18
C GLY A 260 -6.15 -0.65 -5.26
N THR A 261 -7.38 -0.18 -4.99
CA THR A 261 -8.49 -0.21 -5.97
C THR A 261 -8.13 0.43 -7.30
N SER A 262 -7.41 1.57 -7.30
CA SER A 262 -6.94 2.22 -8.54
C SER A 262 -6.02 1.32 -9.37
N LEU A 263 -5.20 0.49 -8.72
CA LEU A 263 -4.30 -0.46 -9.38
C LEU A 263 -5.09 -1.61 -10.02
N ALA A 264 -6.07 -2.17 -9.32
CA ALA A 264 -6.93 -3.23 -9.87
C ALA A 264 -7.68 -2.75 -11.13
N VAL A 265 -8.14 -1.49 -11.15
CA VAL A 265 -8.78 -0.88 -12.33
C VAL A 265 -7.80 -0.75 -13.50
N VAL A 266 -6.60 -0.21 -13.25
CA VAL A 266 -5.63 0.07 -14.32
C VAL A 266 -4.96 -1.20 -14.85
N LEU A 267 -4.47 -2.06 -13.95
CA LEU A 267 -3.67 -3.25 -14.26
C LEU A 267 -4.52 -4.49 -14.49
N GLY A 268 -5.75 -4.50 -13.97
CA GLY A 268 -6.67 -5.63 -14.01
C GLY A 268 -6.56 -6.54 -12.79
N PRO A 269 -7.64 -7.27 -12.46
CA PRO A 269 -7.66 -8.19 -11.31
C PRO A 269 -6.56 -9.26 -11.35
N GLU A 270 -6.27 -9.82 -12.52
CA GLU A 270 -5.27 -10.88 -12.66
C GLU A 270 -3.87 -10.41 -12.23
N ARG A 271 -3.45 -9.22 -12.68
CA ARG A 271 -2.16 -8.61 -12.31
C ARG A 271 -2.12 -8.17 -10.85
N PHE A 272 -3.24 -7.69 -10.32
CA PHE A 272 -3.32 -7.38 -8.89
C PHE A 272 -3.19 -8.67 -8.05
N GLU A 273 -3.79 -9.78 -8.46
CA GLU A 273 -3.65 -11.06 -7.77
C GLU A 273 -2.21 -11.62 -7.86
N GLU A 274 -1.53 -11.47 -9.01
CA GLU A 274 -0.09 -11.78 -9.13
C GLU A 274 0.76 -10.94 -8.18
N PHE A 275 0.45 -9.66 -8.05
CA PHE A 275 1.11 -8.76 -7.10
C PHE A 275 0.92 -9.24 -5.65
N LEU A 276 -0.29 -9.63 -5.25
CA LEU A 276 -0.56 -10.22 -3.93
C LEU A 276 0.21 -11.54 -3.72
N LYS A 277 0.26 -12.42 -4.72
CA LYS A 277 1.02 -13.67 -4.66
C LYS A 277 2.52 -13.42 -4.44
N GLY A 278 3.10 -12.40 -5.08
CA GLY A 278 4.49 -12.00 -4.87
C GLY A 278 4.76 -11.59 -3.42
N PHE A 279 3.88 -10.78 -2.83
CA PHE A 279 3.95 -10.44 -1.40
C PHE A 279 3.85 -11.68 -0.50
N HIS A 280 2.89 -12.57 -0.78
CA HIS A 280 2.69 -13.77 0.01
C HIS A 280 3.88 -14.73 -0.05
N ALA A 281 4.53 -14.85 -1.20
CA ALA A 281 5.73 -15.67 -1.35
C ALA A 281 6.87 -15.19 -0.44
N ILE A 282 7.06 -13.88 -0.33
CA ILE A 282 8.09 -13.29 0.55
C ILE A 282 7.69 -13.38 2.03
N ASP A 283 6.42 -13.27 2.37
CA ASP A 283 5.93 -13.51 3.74
C ASP A 283 6.23 -14.94 4.20
N THR A 284 5.87 -15.91 3.38
CA THR A 284 6.11 -17.33 3.65
C THR A 284 7.62 -17.60 3.76
N TYR A 285 8.41 -17.07 2.83
CA TYR A 285 9.88 -17.14 2.92
C TYR A 285 10.39 -16.56 4.25
N PHE A 286 9.92 -15.38 4.65
CA PHE A 286 10.34 -14.74 5.89
C PHE A 286 9.97 -15.56 7.14
N ALA A 287 8.76 -16.13 7.16
CA ALA A 287 8.26 -16.88 8.30
C ALA A 287 8.93 -18.26 8.46
N GLU A 288 9.27 -18.93 7.35
CA GLU A 288 9.72 -20.33 7.36
C GLU A 288 11.24 -20.49 7.26
N THR A 289 11.97 -19.50 6.74
CA THR A 289 13.42 -19.62 6.52
C THR A 289 14.21 -19.36 7.82
N PRO A 290 15.15 -20.25 8.21
CA PRO A 290 16.04 -20.04 9.36
C PRO A 290 16.82 -18.73 9.25
N PHE A 291 17.02 -18.02 10.37
CA PHE A 291 17.60 -16.67 10.39
C PHE A 291 18.94 -16.53 9.67
N GLU A 292 19.83 -17.51 9.80
CA GLU A 292 21.13 -17.50 9.13
C GLU A 292 21.06 -17.60 7.59
N LYS A 293 19.92 -18.02 7.04
CA LYS A 293 19.66 -18.13 5.60
C LYS A 293 18.58 -17.16 5.10
N ASN A 294 17.95 -16.42 6.00
CA ASN A 294 16.79 -15.59 5.70
C ASN A 294 17.26 -14.17 5.35
N VAL A 295 17.34 -13.87 4.06
CA VAL A 295 17.90 -12.59 3.61
C VAL A 295 17.11 -11.38 4.10
N VAL A 296 15.80 -11.51 4.32
CA VAL A 296 14.96 -10.42 4.85
C VAL A 296 15.38 -10.09 6.29
N VAL A 297 15.62 -11.12 7.12
CA VAL A 297 16.17 -10.94 8.49
C VAL A 297 17.57 -10.34 8.43
N LEU A 298 18.43 -10.85 7.53
CA LEU A 298 19.81 -10.37 7.40
C LEU A 298 19.87 -8.90 6.97
N LEU A 299 19.00 -8.44 6.06
CA LEU A 299 18.88 -7.03 5.67
C LEU A 299 18.47 -6.17 6.87
N GLY A 300 17.51 -6.62 7.68
CA GLY A 300 17.17 -5.93 8.93
C GLY A 300 18.34 -5.84 9.91
N MET A 301 19.13 -6.92 10.04
CA MET A 301 20.32 -6.93 10.88
C MET A 301 21.45 -6.07 10.35
N LEU A 302 21.59 -5.94 9.02
CA LEU A 302 22.52 -5.00 8.41
C LEU A 302 22.18 -3.55 8.75
N ASN A 303 20.90 -3.19 8.76
CA ASN A 303 20.48 -1.85 9.21
C ASN A 303 20.88 -1.64 10.68
N VAL A 304 20.64 -2.62 11.57
CA VAL A 304 21.09 -2.54 12.96
C VAL A 304 22.62 -2.41 13.04
N TRP A 305 23.36 -3.18 12.25
CA TRP A 305 24.82 -3.18 12.19
C TRP A 305 25.37 -1.81 11.82
N TYR A 306 24.93 -1.24 10.69
CA TYR A 306 25.43 0.04 10.25
C TYR A 306 24.95 1.19 11.13
N ARG A 307 23.67 1.16 11.56
CA ARG A 307 23.10 2.21 12.40
C ARG A 307 23.73 2.27 13.77
N ASN A 308 23.84 1.14 14.46
CA ASN A 308 24.22 1.11 15.87
C ASN A 308 25.73 0.91 16.10
N PHE A 309 26.45 0.23 15.21
CA PHE A 309 27.88 -0.04 15.37
C PHE A 309 28.75 0.90 14.52
N TYR A 310 28.38 1.16 13.26
CA TYR A 310 29.11 2.09 12.39
C TYR A 310 28.62 3.54 12.47
N LYS A 311 27.52 3.80 13.19
CA LYS A 311 26.92 5.13 13.36
C LYS A 311 26.51 5.79 12.05
N VAL A 312 26.17 4.99 11.04
CA VAL A 312 25.60 5.48 9.78
C VAL A 312 24.16 5.91 10.04
N ALA A 313 23.77 7.10 9.59
CA ALA A 313 22.44 7.67 9.86
C ALA A 313 21.49 7.68 8.68
N SER A 314 21.99 7.33 7.50
CA SER A 314 21.23 7.38 6.27
C SER A 314 21.35 6.08 5.49
N HIS A 315 20.27 5.75 4.77
CA HIS A 315 20.14 4.59 3.91
C HIS A 315 19.70 5.07 2.53
N ALA A 316 20.56 4.88 1.53
CA ALA A 316 20.24 5.27 0.16
C ALA A 316 19.52 4.12 -0.55
N VAL A 317 18.39 4.41 -1.21
CA VAL A 317 17.66 3.46 -2.06
C VAL A 317 17.81 3.89 -3.51
N LEU A 318 18.62 3.14 -4.25
CA LEU A 318 19.02 3.50 -5.62
C LEU A 318 18.52 2.46 -6.63
N PRO A 319 17.22 2.47 -6.99
CA PRO A 319 16.71 1.55 -8.01
C PRO A 319 17.28 1.92 -9.38
N TYR A 320 17.95 0.97 -10.03
CA TYR A 320 18.42 1.11 -11.42
C TYR A 320 17.32 0.72 -12.41
N ASP A 321 16.12 1.24 -12.17
CA ASP A 321 14.94 1.11 -13.02
C ASP A 321 14.12 2.41 -12.90
N GLN A 322 13.84 3.05 -14.04
CA GLN A 322 13.13 4.33 -14.08
C GLN A 322 11.68 4.20 -13.60
N TYR A 323 11.04 3.05 -13.78
CA TYR A 323 9.68 2.82 -13.29
C TYR A 323 9.63 2.76 -11.76
N LEU A 324 10.73 2.39 -11.11
CA LEU A 324 10.87 2.37 -9.65
C LEU A 324 11.25 3.73 -9.03
N HIS A 325 11.20 4.84 -9.77
CA HIS A 325 11.58 6.16 -9.24
C HIS A 325 10.77 6.64 -8.02
N ARG A 326 9.57 6.08 -7.78
CA ARG A 326 8.74 6.35 -6.59
C ARG A 326 8.99 5.40 -5.42
N PHE A 327 9.77 4.34 -5.64
CA PHE A 327 10.05 3.33 -4.62
C PHE A 327 10.77 3.90 -3.38
N PRO A 328 11.78 4.80 -3.50
CA PRO A 328 12.39 5.44 -2.33
C PRO A 328 11.38 6.23 -1.50
N ALA A 329 10.48 6.99 -2.13
CA ALA A 329 9.45 7.78 -1.44
C ALA A 329 8.45 6.89 -0.68
N TYR A 330 8.08 5.73 -1.24
CA TYR A 330 7.28 4.74 -0.53
C TYR A 330 8.03 4.17 0.69
N LEU A 331 9.31 3.79 0.51
CA LEU A 331 10.12 3.26 1.59
C LEU A 331 10.37 4.28 2.70
N GLN A 332 10.52 5.57 2.38
CA GLN A 332 10.64 6.63 3.39
C GLN A 332 9.51 6.58 4.41
N GLN A 333 8.25 6.53 3.97
CA GLN A 333 7.14 6.40 4.91
C GLN A 333 7.17 5.04 5.61
N LEU A 334 7.35 3.96 4.86
CA LEU A 334 7.35 2.60 5.40
C LEU A 334 8.34 2.45 6.56
N THR A 335 9.55 2.96 6.42
CA THR A 335 10.64 2.79 7.38
C THR A 335 10.67 3.90 8.43
N MET A 336 10.66 5.17 8.02
CA MET A 336 10.87 6.31 8.94
C MET A 336 9.67 6.49 9.87
N GLU A 337 8.43 6.33 9.39
CA GLU A 337 7.23 6.41 10.23
C GLU A 337 7.07 5.16 11.14
N SER A 338 7.56 4.00 10.70
CA SER A 338 7.57 2.78 11.53
C SER A 338 8.60 2.85 12.66
N ASN A 339 9.84 3.21 12.31
CA ASN A 339 11.02 2.96 13.14
C ASN A 339 11.65 4.24 13.71
N GLY A 340 11.23 5.43 13.27
CA GLY A 340 11.64 6.72 13.85
C GLY A 340 10.98 6.96 15.21
N LYS A 341 11.35 6.16 16.21
CA LYS A 341 10.73 6.12 17.54
C LYS A 341 11.76 6.39 18.63
N SER A 342 11.29 6.89 19.77
CA SER A 342 12.11 7.21 20.96
C SER A 342 11.73 6.40 22.20
N VAL A 343 10.67 5.57 22.12
CA VAL A 343 10.14 4.76 23.22
C VAL A 343 10.01 3.31 22.75
N ARG A 344 10.39 2.38 23.63
CA ARG A 344 10.31 0.92 23.41
C ARG A 344 8.88 0.43 23.64
N TRP A 345 8.62 -0.79 23.18
CA TRP A 345 7.33 -1.46 23.38
C TRP A 345 6.93 -1.61 24.86
N ASP A 346 7.87 -1.60 25.81
CA ASP A 346 7.58 -1.68 27.25
C ASP A 346 7.35 -0.30 27.91
N GLY A 347 7.30 0.77 27.12
CA GLY A 347 7.12 2.14 27.61
C GLY A 347 8.41 2.82 28.10
N THR A 348 9.55 2.10 28.12
CA THR A 348 10.84 2.69 28.50
C THR A 348 11.50 3.44 27.33
N PRO A 349 12.37 4.45 27.58
CA PRO A 349 13.13 5.11 26.52
C PRO A 349 14.03 4.14 25.75
N VAL A 350 14.27 4.43 24.46
CA VAL A 350 15.26 3.68 23.68
C VAL A 350 16.68 3.94 24.18
N THR A 351 17.51 2.89 24.21
CA THR A 351 18.92 2.96 24.64
C THR A 351 19.89 2.81 23.47
N SER A 352 19.37 2.83 22.24
CA SER A 352 20.08 2.61 20.99
C SER A 352 19.50 3.52 19.92
N GLU A 353 20.23 3.68 18.82
CA GLU A 353 19.75 4.43 17.67
C GLU A 353 18.63 3.66 16.96
N THR A 354 17.58 4.35 16.56
CA THR A 354 16.41 3.76 15.88
C THR A 354 16.45 3.98 14.36
N GLY A 355 15.32 4.22 13.70
CA GLY A 355 15.23 4.29 12.24
C GLY A 355 16.24 5.22 11.58
N GLU A 356 16.77 4.79 10.43
CA GLU A 356 17.65 5.57 9.57
C GLU A 356 16.85 6.59 8.74
N ILE A 357 17.54 7.59 8.19
CA ILE A 357 16.99 8.50 7.19
C ILE A 357 17.08 7.80 5.82
N PHE A 358 15.94 7.46 5.22
CA PHE A 358 15.88 6.86 3.89
C PHE A 358 15.85 7.95 2.81
N TRP A 359 16.63 7.80 1.74
CA TRP A 359 16.65 8.76 0.62
C TRP A 359 16.95 8.13 -0.73
#